data_AF-A0A7M3SDL2-F1
#
_entry.id   AF-A0A7M3SDL2-F1
#
_cell.length_a   1.000
_cell.length_b   1.000
_cell.length_c   1.000
_cell.angle_alpha   90.00
_cell.angle_beta   90.00
_cell.angle_gamma   90.00
#
_symmetry.space_group_name_H-M   'P 1'
#
loop_
_entity.id
_entity.type
_entity.pdbx_description
1 polymer ?
#
loop_
_entity_poly.entity_id
_entity_poly.type
_entity_poly.pdbx_seq_one_letter_code
_entity_poly.pdbx_strand_id
1 'polypeptide(L)' 'APPVGDTGDVGRSENKFGALLRDQALSQMRELVDSGYQGPVYLGSAKADGKVMHLGDWSEILPWSPLNKSLI' A
#
# COMPACT_ATOMS: atom_id res chain seq x y z
N ALA A 1 5.80 -9.45 -3.30
CA ALA A 1 6.76 -9.80 -4.36
C ALA A 1 7.39 -8.50 -4.86
N PRO A 2 8.63 -8.52 -5.40
CA PRO A 2 9.18 -7.34 -6.07
C PRO A 2 8.28 -6.92 -7.25
N PRO A 3 8.33 -5.65 -7.70
CA PRO A 3 7.70 -5.21 -8.93
C PRO A 3 8.17 -6.05 -10.13
N VAL A 4 7.31 -6.22 -11.13
CA VAL A 4 7.54 -7.07 -12.30
C VAL A 4 7.52 -6.23 -13.57
N GLY A 5 8.39 -6.58 -14.51
CA GLY A 5 8.49 -5.92 -15.81
C GLY A 5 9.03 -4.50 -15.75
N ASP A 6 9.06 -3.84 -16.89
CA ASP A 6 9.64 -2.49 -17.04
C ASP A 6 8.66 -1.37 -16.62
N THR A 7 7.39 -1.73 -16.37
CA THR A 7 6.31 -0.85 -15.92
C THR A 7 6.08 -0.90 -14.42
N GLY A 8 6.84 -1.71 -13.68
CA GLY A 8 6.75 -1.79 -12.23
C GLY A 8 5.40 -2.32 -11.74
N ASP A 9 4.84 -3.29 -12.47
CA ASP A 9 3.57 -3.92 -12.10
C ASP A 9 3.73 -4.67 -10.77
N VAL A 10 2.69 -4.63 -9.93
CA VAL A 10 2.75 -5.30 -8.62
C VAL A 10 2.66 -6.81 -8.81
N GLY A 11 3.75 -7.52 -8.49
CA GLY A 11 3.77 -8.98 -8.52
C GLY A 11 2.77 -9.58 -7.51
N ARG A 12 1.98 -10.55 -7.95
CA ARG A 12 1.03 -11.25 -7.06
C ARG A 12 1.76 -12.02 -5.97
N SER A 13 1.18 -12.04 -4.78
CA SER A 13 1.62 -12.86 -3.65
C SER A 13 0.44 -13.67 -3.14
N GLU A 14 0.68 -14.93 -2.80
CA GLU A 14 -0.32 -15.78 -2.13
C GLU A 14 -0.50 -15.41 -0.65
N ASN A 15 0.36 -14.54 -0.11
CA ASN A 15 0.28 -14.10 1.27
C ASN A 15 -0.89 -13.14 1.47
N LYS A 16 -1.80 -13.50 2.38
CA LYS A 16 -2.92 -12.65 2.81
C LYS A 16 -2.76 -12.34 4.29
N PHE A 17 -2.94 -11.08 4.63
CA PHE A 17 -2.89 -10.59 6.01
C PHE A 17 -4.17 -9.83 6.32
N GLY A 18 -4.63 -9.93 7.56
CA GLY A 18 -5.60 -8.95 8.07
C GLY A 18 -4.91 -7.61 8.26
N ALA A 19 -5.65 -6.51 8.16
CA ALA A 19 -5.13 -5.18 8.43
C ALA A 19 -6.08 -4.40 9.34
N LEU A 20 -5.52 -3.75 10.35
CA LEU A 20 -6.23 -2.81 11.23
C LEU A 20 -5.70 -1.41 10.94
N LEU A 21 -6.58 -0.57 10.39
CA LEU A 21 -6.28 0.84 10.07
C LEU A 21 -6.93 1.74 11.11
N ARG A 22 -6.17 2.72 11.59
CA ARG A 22 -6.64 3.77 12.51
C ARG A 22 -6.12 5.13 12.06
N ASP A 23 -6.76 6.17 12.59
CA ASP A 23 -6.30 7.56 12.49
C ASP A 23 -5.96 7.97 11.05
N GLN A 24 -4.80 8.58 10.79
CA GLN A 24 -4.42 9.05 9.45
C GLN A 24 -4.46 7.94 8.38
N ALA A 25 -4.00 6.73 8.69
CA ALA A 25 -4.01 5.62 7.74
C ALA A 25 -5.44 5.26 7.30
N LEU A 26 -6.41 5.30 8.22
CA LEU A 26 -7.81 5.07 7.87
C LEU A 26 -8.36 6.18 6.99
N SER A 27 -8.03 7.45 7.29
CA SER A 27 -8.44 8.60 6.47
C SER A 27 -7.91 8.51 5.04
N GLN A 28 -6.61 8.23 4.87
CA GLN A 28 -5.99 8.06 3.56
C GLN A 28 -6.60 6.90 2.75
N MET A 29 -6.91 5.78 3.40
CA MET A 29 -7.60 4.67 2.74
C MET A 29 -9.00 5.05 2.28
N ARG A 30 -9.74 5.82 3.10
CA ARG A 30 -11.07 6.31 2.73
C ARG A 30 -11.01 7.26 1.55
N GLU A 31 -10.07 8.21 1.55
CA GLU A 31 -9.85 9.12 0.42
C GLU A 31 -9.57 8.36 -0.88
N LEU A 32 -8.77 7.27 -0.81
CA LEU A 32 -8.53 6.42 -1.98
C LEU A 32 -9.80 5.74 -2.47
N VAL A 33 -10.59 5.16 -1.57
CA VAL A 33 -11.87 4.52 -1.92
C VAL A 33 -12.83 5.55 -2.51
N ASP A 34 -12.95 6.72 -1.89
CA ASP A 34 -13.85 7.80 -2.30
C ASP A 34 -13.44 8.40 -3.65
N SER A 35 -12.14 8.40 -3.97
CA SER A 35 -11.64 8.80 -5.30
C SER A 35 -11.95 7.78 -6.41
N GLY A 36 -12.46 6.59 -6.05
CA GLY A 36 -12.74 5.50 -7.00
C GLY A 36 -11.49 4.76 -7.48
N TYR A 37 -10.35 4.89 -6.78
CA TYR A 37 -9.11 4.22 -7.15
C TYR A 37 -9.23 2.70 -6.99
N GLN A 38 -8.93 1.94 -8.07
CA GLN A 38 -9.02 0.47 -8.09
C GLN A 38 -7.66 -0.23 -8.28
N GLY A 39 -6.56 0.52 -8.26
CA GLY A 39 -5.22 -0.03 -8.46
C GLY A 39 -4.58 -0.59 -7.19
N PRO A 40 -3.36 -1.13 -7.28
CA PRO A 40 -2.58 -1.52 -6.12
C PRO A 40 -2.28 -0.31 -5.23
N VAL A 41 -2.13 -0.55 -3.93
CA VAL A 41 -1.86 0.49 -2.93
C VAL A 41 -0.48 0.27 -2.34
N TYR A 42 0.29 1.34 -2.22
CA TYR A 42 1.53 1.36 -1.46
C TYR A 42 1.22 1.54 0.03
N LEU A 43 1.79 0.66 0.86
CA LEU A 43 1.71 0.75 2.32
C LEU A 43 3.11 1.05 2.88
N GLY A 44 3.33 2.30 3.28
CA GLY A 44 4.52 2.74 3.98
C GLY A 44 4.39 2.49 5.48
N SER A 45 5.45 1.95 6.09
CA SER A 45 5.57 1.76 7.55
C SER A 45 4.38 1.04 8.21
N ALA A 46 4.43 -0.29 8.29
CA ALA A 46 3.40 -1.10 8.95
C ALA A 46 4.03 -1.99 10.05
N LYS A 47 3.34 -2.10 11.20
CA LYS A 47 3.74 -3.02 12.27
C LYS A 47 3.07 -4.37 12.04
N ALA A 48 3.87 -5.42 11.87
CA ALA A 48 3.37 -6.79 11.85
C ALA A 48 3.21 -7.31 13.30
N ASP A 49 2.02 -7.80 13.61
CA ASP A 49 1.74 -8.56 14.84
C ASP A 49 1.12 -9.91 14.44
N GLY A 50 1.97 -10.93 14.36
CA GLY A 50 1.59 -12.25 13.84
C GLY A 50 1.08 -12.20 12.41
N LYS A 51 -0.24 -12.38 12.23
CA LYS A 51 -0.92 -12.39 10.91
C LYS A 51 -1.67 -11.09 10.60
N VAL A 52 -1.59 -10.10 11.48
CA VAL A 52 -2.30 -8.82 11.33
C VAL A 52 -1.29 -7.68 11.20
N MET A 53 -1.54 -6.81 10.23
CA MET A 53 -0.80 -5.56 10.03
C MET A 53 -1.53 -4.42 10.73
N HIS A 54 -0.81 -3.64 11.52
CA HIS A 54 -1.31 -2.44 12.18
C HIS A 54 -0.77 -1.20 11.46
N LEU A 55 -1.70 -0.32 11.05
CA LEU A 55 -1.41 0.95 10.39
C LEU A 55 -2.09 2.09 11.17
N GLY A 56 -1.34 3.18 11.41
CA GLY A 56 -1.79 4.33 12.20
C GLY A 56 -1.20 5.63 11.67
N ASP A 57 -1.03 6.64 12.53
CA ASP A 57 -0.56 7.97 12.10
C ASP A 57 0.84 7.99 11.46
N TRP A 58 1.67 7.01 11.77
CA TRP A 58 3.02 6.88 11.18
C TRP A 58 3.02 6.12 9.85
N SER A 59 1.87 5.62 9.41
CA SER A 59 1.73 4.84 8.18
C SER A 59 1.34 5.73 7.01
N GLU A 60 1.80 5.34 5.83
CA GLU A 60 1.44 6.00 4.57
C GLU A 60 0.64 5.04 3.72
N ILE A 61 -0.52 5.49 3.24
CA ILE A 61 -1.35 4.75 2.29
C ILE A 61 -1.53 5.59 1.03
N LEU A 62 -0.95 5.14 -0.08
CA LEU A 62 -0.87 5.90 -1.33
C LEU A 62 -1.22 5.03 -2.54
N PRO A 63 -1.69 5.60 -3.66
CA PRO A 63 -1.74 4.89 -4.92
C PRO A 63 -0.36 4.33 -5.27
N TRP A 64 -0.30 3.09 -5.76
CA TRP A 64 0.94 2.55 -6.31
C TRP A 64 1.37 3.37 -7.53
N SER A 65 2.51 4.05 -7.39
CA SER A 65 3.17 4.79 -8.47
C SER A 65 4.63 4.36 -8.52
N PRO A 66 4.98 3.35 -9.33
CA PRO A 66 6.33 2.81 -9.36
C PRO A 66 7.31 3.85 -9.93
N LEU A 67 8.42 4.08 -9.23
CA LEU A 67 9.51 4.95 -9.68
C LEU A 67 10.38 4.22 -10.71
N ASN A 68 9.83 3.96 -11.90
CA ASN A 68 10.51 3.14 -12.92
C ASN A 68 11.57 3.90 -13.72
N LYS A 69 11.67 5.22 -13.57
CA LYS A 69 12.68 6.02 -14.24
C LYS A 69 13.27 7.00 -13.24
N SER A 70 14.57 6.86 -12.98
CA SER A 70 15.34 7.95 -12.41
C SER A 70 15.25 9.13 -13.38
N LEU A 71 14.82 10.29 -12.91
CA LEU A 71 14.96 11.56 -13.63
C LEU A 71 16.43 12.02 -13.52
N ILE A 72 17.36 11.24 -14.07
CA ILE A 72 18.78 11.56 -14.12
C ILE A 72 19.22 11.53 -15.58
#